data_AF-A0A328B1Y7-F1
#
_entry.id   AF-A0A328B1Y7-F1
#
_cell.length_a   1.000
_cell.length_b   1.000
_cell.length_c   1.000
_cell.angle_alpha   90.00
_cell.angle_beta   90.00
_cell.angle_gamma   90.00
#
_symmetry.space_group_name_H-M   'P 1'
#
loop_
_entity.id
_entity.type
_entity.pdbx_description
1 polymer ?
#
loop_
_entity_poly.entity_id
_entity_poly.type
_entity_poly.pdbx_seq_one_letter_code
_entity_poly.pdbx_strand_id
1 'polypeptide(L)' 'MPRILITCPLTATPVSTGYRSPNLDLASMSGSRAFRCGCGAVHVWDARAAWAEQGLTPAAHAPVEMQLAGT' A
#
# COMPACT_ATOMS: atom_id res chain seq x y z
N MET A 1 -0.59 3.34 -17.17
CA MET A 1 -0.04 3.80 -15.86
C MET A 1 -0.40 2.78 -14.80
N PRO A 2 0.60 2.22 -14.09
CA PRO A 2 0.40 1.23 -13.05
C PRO A 2 -0.46 1.80 -11.92
N ARG A 3 -1.25 0.92 -11.29
CA ARG A 3 -2.09 1.26 -10.14
C ARG A 3 -1.34 0.97 -8.85
N ILE A 4 -1.61 1.74 -7.82
CA ILE A 4 -1.19 1.42 -6.46
C ILE A 4 -2.27 0.58 -5.81
N LEU A 5 -1.89 -0.63 -5.40
CA LEU A 5 -2.73 -1.60 -4.71
C LEU A 5 -2.34 -1.67 -3.24
N ILE A 6 -3.31 -1.97 -2.39
CA ILE A 6 -3.09 -2.36 -0.99
C ILE A 6 -3.92 -3.60 -0.68
N THR A 7 -3.68 -4.25 0.46
CA THR A 7 -4.57 -5.27 0.99
C THR A 7 -5.67 -4.58 1.78
N CYS A 8 -6.93 -4.83 1.44
CA CYS A 8 -8.04 -4.31 2.23
C CYS A 8 -8.04 -4.98 3.62
N PRO A 9 -8.01 -4.21 4.72
CA PRO A 9 -7.97 -4.78 6.07
C PRO A 9 -9.25 -5.51 6.48
N LEU A 10 -10.37 -5.28 5.79
CA LEU A 10 -11.65 -5.93 6.10
C LEU A 10 -11.86 -7.23 5.32
N THR A 11 -11.47 -7.26 4.04
CA THR A 11 -11.74 -8.40 3.14
C THR A 11 -10.49 -9.23 2.86
N ALA A 12 -9.31 -8.78 3.30
CA ALA A 12 -8.01 -9.37 2.97
C ALA A 12 -7.74 -9.52 1.46
N THR A 13 -8.47 -8.77 0.62
CA THR A 13 -8.33 -8.81 -0.84
C THR A 13 -7.53 -7.62 -1.35
N PRO A 14 -6.81 -7.79 -2.47
CA PRO A 14 -6.10 -6.68 -3.10
C PRO A 14 -7.09 -5.67 -3.69
N VAL A 15 -6.92 -4.39 -3.34
CA VAL A 15 -7.78 -3.29 -3.77
C VAL A 15 -6.96 -2.13 -4.30
N SER A 16 -7.49 -1.46 -5.33
CA SER A 16 -6.88 -0.26 -5.90
C SER A 16 -7.15 0.95 -5.02
N THR A 17 -6.10 1.71 -4.72
CA THR A 17 -6.19 2.98 -3.97
C THR A 17 -6.72 4.14 -4.80
N GLY A 18 -6.85 3.95 -6.12
CA GLY A 18 -7.22 5.00 -7.08
C GLY A 18 -6.02 5.81 -7.59
N TYR A 19 -4.87 5.70 -6.94
CA TYR A 19 -3.64 6.37 -7.34
C TYR A 19 -2.95 5.64 -8.50
N ARG A 20 -2.43 6.42 -9.46
CA ARG A 20 -1.70 5.94 -10.64
C ARG A 20 -0.53 6.88 -10.91
N SER A 21 0.65 6.32 -11.16
CA SER A 21 1.83 7.11 -11.56
C SER A 21 2.68 6.31 -12.53
N PRO A 22 3.20 6.91 -13.62
CA PRO A 22 4.14 6.22 -14.51
C PRO A 22 5.50 6.00 -13.84
N ASN A 23 5.87 6.86 -12.90
CA ASN A 23 7.10 6.76 -12.11
C ASN A 23 6.69 6.57 -10.65
N LEU A 24 6.34 5.33 -10.31
CA LEU A 24 5.83 4.98 -9.00
C LEU A 24 6.99 4.60 -8.09
N ASP A 25 7.54 5.59 -7.39
CA ASP A 25 8.47 5.35 -6.29
C ASP A 25 7.73 5.39 -4.96
N LEU A 26 7.34 4.21 -4.46
CA LEU A 26 6.69 4.06 -3.16
C LEU A 26 7.63 4.47 -2.03
N ALA A 27 8.94 4.25 -2.15
CA ALA A 27 9.91 4.57 -1.09
C ALA A 27 10.01 6.09 -0.84
N SER A 28 9.81 6.90 -1.87
CA SER A 28 9.76 8.37 -1.74
C SER A 28 8.39 8.90 -1.28
N MET A 29 7.37 8.05 -1.13
CA MET A 29 6.08 8.50 -0.62
C MET A 29 6.14 8.76 0.88
N SER A 30 6.10 10.03 1.23
CA SER A 30 5.95 10.48 2.61
C SER A 30 4.49 10.63 2.99
N GLY A 31 4.16 10.17 4.20
CA GLY A 31 2.84 10.35 4.80
C GLY A 31 1.80 9.32 4.37
N SER A 32 0.71 9.30 5.14
CA SER A 32 -0.41 8.39 4.91
C SER A 32 -1.45 9.02 3.98
N ARG A 33 -2.09 8.20 3.16
CA ARG A 33 -3.14 8.62 2.22
C ARG A 33 -4.42 7.87 2.49
N ALA A 34 -5.54 8.58 2.47
CA ALA A 34 -6.86 7.98 2.56
C ALA A 34 -7.42 7.71 1.17
N PHE A 35 -8.16 6.61 1.02
CA PHE A 35 -8.97 6.33 -0.16
C PHE A 35 -10.26 5.61 0.23
N ARG A 36 -11.27 5.72 -0.62
CA ARG A 36 -12.51 4.96 -0.47
C ARG A 36 -12.34 3.57 -1.09
N CYS A 37 -12.38 2.55 -0.26
CA CYS A 37 -12.23 1.17 -0.68
C CYS A 37 -13.55 0.63 -1.27
N GLY A 38 -13.44 -0.35 -2.18
CA GLY A 38 -14.60 -1.06 -2.73
C GLY A 38 -15.42 -1.83 -1.69
N CYS A 39 -14.87 -2.07 -0.49
CA CYS A 39 -15.62 -2.64 0.64
C CYS A 39 -16.61 -1.65 1.28
N GLY A 40 -16.61 -0.37 0.86
CA GLY A 40 -17.50 0.67 1.37
C GLY A 40 -16.89 1.55 2.47
N ALA A 41 -15.78 1.13 3.09
CA ALA A 41 -15.06 1.90 4.10
C ALA A 41 -13.96 2.80 3.49
N VAL A 42 -13.56 3.83 4.25
CA VAL A 42 -12.34 4.61 3.95
C VAL A 42 -11.17 3.94 4.65
N HIS A 43 -10.10 3.70 3.92
CA HIS A 43 -8.87 3.14 4.46
C HIS A 43 -7.72 4.12 4.26
N VAL A 44 -6.78 4.05 5.19
CA VAL A 44 -5.54 4.81 5.16
C VAL A 44 -4.41 3.84 4.85
N TRP A 45 -3.50 4.24 3.97
CA TRP A 45 -2.32 3.46 3.60
C TRP A 45 -1.11 4.36 3.49
N ASP A 46 0.06 3.74 3.62
CA ASP A 46 1.36 4.35 3.41
C ASP A 46 2.20 3.47 2.46
N ALA A 47 3.42 3.93 2.16
CA ALA A 47 4.36 3.26 1.28
C ALA A 47 4.58 1.77 1.61
N ARG A 48 4.54 1.38 2.87
CA ARG A 48 4.83 0.00 3.33
C ARG A 48 3.67 -0.96 3.13
N ALA A 49 2.45 -0.44 3.09
CA ALA A 49 1.23 -1.24 2.90
C ALA A 49 0.85 -1.41 1.42
N ALA A 50 1.53 -0.69 0.53
CA ALA A 50 1.16 -0.56 -0.87
C ALA A 50 2.17 -1.22 -1.80
N TRP A 51 1.68 -1.71 -2.94
CA TRP A 51 2.50 -2.22 -4.04
C TRP A 51 1.95 -1.80 -5.40
N ALA A 52 2.79 -1.88 -6.43
CA ALA A 52 2.39 -1.61 -7.80
C ALA A 52 1.65 -2.82 -8.41
N GLU A 53 0.58 -2.57 -9.16
CA GLU A 53 0.03 -3.55 -10.10
C GLU A 53 1.17 -4.05 -11.02
N GLN A 54 1.33 -5.39 -11.12
CA GLN A 54 2.43 -6.11 -11.79
C GLN A 54 2.95 -5.36 -13.03
N GLY A 55 4.22 -4.95 -13.01
CA GLY A 55 4.86 -4.23 -14.12
C GLY A 55 5.91 -3.18 -13.73
N LEU A 56 5.99 -2.79 -12.45
CA LEU A 56 7.17 -2.13 -11.87
C LEU A 56 7.63 -2.96 -10.68
N THR A 57 8.94 -3.21 -10.62
CA THR A 57 9.62 -3.95 -9.55
C THR A 57 9.18 -3.43 -8.18
N PRO A 58 8.81 -4.33 -7.24
CA PRO A 58 8.47 -3.91 -5.89
C PRO A 58 9.69 -3.26 -5.24
N ALA A 59 9.57 -2.00 -4.81
CA ALA A 59 10.43 -1.48 -3.75
C ALA A 59 10.15 -2.39 -2.55
N ALA A 60 11.16 -3.18 -2.18
CA ALA A 60 11.07 -4.32 -1.28
C ALA A 60 10.14 -4.05 -0.08
N HIS A 61 9.09 -4.85 0.04
CA HIS A 61 8.48 -5.11 1.33
C HIS A 61 9.57 -5.70 2.24
N ALA A 62 10.28 -4.85 2.97
CA ALA A 62 10.93 -5.29 4.18
C ALA A 62 9.78 -5.73 5.12
N PRO A 63 9.77 -6.98 5.61
CA PRO A 63 8.82 -7.35 6.65
C PRO A 63 9.00 -6.34 7.79
N VAL A 64 7.90 -5.73 8.23
CA VAL A 64 7.90 -4.99 9.48
C VAL A 64 8.15 -6.03 10.56
N GLU A 65 9.42 -6.18 10.95
CA GLU A 65 9.77 -6.98 12.11
C GLU A 65 9.08 -6.30 13.29
N MET A 66 8.06 -6.97 13.82
CA MET A 66 7.43 -6.61 15.07
C MET A 66 8.51 -6.67 16.13
N GLN A 67 9.15 -5.53 16.41
CA GLN A 67 9.96 -5.34 17.61
C GLN A 67 9.04 -5.51 18.82
N LEU A 68 8.95 -6.77 19.27
CA LEU A 68 8.49 -7.14 20.59
C LEU A 68 9.46 -6.52 21.60
N ALA A 69 9.00 -5.46 22.26
CA ALA A 69 9.64 -4.89 23.42
C ALA A 69 9.44 -5.79 24.65
N GLY A 70 10.48 -5.91 25.48
CA GLY A 70 10.44 -6.51 26.82
C GLY A 70 10.83 -7.99 26.83
N THR A 71 11.86 -8.42 27.55
CA THR A 71 12.14 -8.13 28.97
C THR A 71 13.62 -8.33 29.27
#